data_AF-A0A7Y5CUG1-F1
#
_entry.id   AF-A0A7Y5CUG1-F1
#
_cell.length_a   1.000
_cell.length_b   1.000
_cell.length_c   1.000
_cell.angle_alpha   90.00
_cell.angle_beta   90.00
_cell.angle_gamma   90.00
#
_symmetry.space_group_name_H-M   'P 1'
#
loop_
_entity.id
_entity.type
_entity.pdbx_description
1 polymer ?
#
loop_
_entity_poly.entity_id
_entity_poly.type
_entity_poly.pdbx_seq_one_letter_code
_entity_poly.pdbx_strand_id
1 'polypeptide(L)' 'MTTTSPLFIANGQGLWGDSILGPVRLVREGPRHYLTLDYLAEAMRLVSFLTQKEL' A
#
# COMPACT_ATOMS: atom_id res chain seq x y z
N MET A 1 -21.18 30.88 -5.85
CA MET A 1 -20.70 30.11 -4.67
C MET A 1 -19.94 28.90 -5.21
N THR A 2 -18.63 28.81 -4.98
CA THR A 2 -17.86 27.61 -5.33
C THR A 2 -18.12 26.55 -4.27
N THR A 3 -18.80 25.47 -4.64
CA THR A 3 -18.98 24.31 -3.75
C THR A 3 -17.66 23.56 -3.68
N THR A 4 -17.02 23.53 -2.51
CA THR A 4 -15.82 22.72 -2.31
C THR A 4 -16.25 21.26 -2.16
N SER A 5 -16.08 20.47 -3.21
CA SER A 5 -16.29 19.03 -3.16
C SER A 5 -15.15 18.36 -2.38
N PRO A 6 -15.43 17.36 -1.53
CA PRO A 6 -14.38 16.66 -0.79
C PRO A 6 -13.46 15.89 -1.74
N LEU A 7 -12.15 15.99 -1.51
CA LEU A 7 -11.14 15.21 -2.20
C LEU A 7 -10.86 13.93 -1.41
N PHE A 8 -10.97 12.78 -2.07
CA PHE A 8 -10.78 11.45 -1.50
C PHE A 8 -9.46 10.86 -1.97
N ILE A 9 -8.58 10.54 -1.03
CA ILE A 9 -7.27 9.94 -1.30
C ILE A 9 -7.23 8.58 -0.61
N ALA A 10 -7.00 7.54 -1.39
CA ALA A 10 -6.79 6.19 -0.89
C ALA A 10 -5.28 5.89 -0.80
N ASN A 11 -4.88 5.23 0.28
CA ASN A 11 -3.50 4.79 0.49
C ASN A 11 -3.54 3.31 0.86
N GLY A 12 -2.95 2.47 0.00
CA GLY A 12 -2.75 1.06 0.28
C GLY A 12 -1.34 0.83 0.79
N GLN A 13 -1.19 0.41 2.04
CA GLN A 13 0.08 -0.08 2.59
C GLN A 13 -0.05 -1.59 2.75
N GLY A 14 0.91 -2.33 2.20
CA GLY A 14 1.00 -3.77 2.39
C GLY A 14 2.14 -4.09 3.35
N LEU A 15 1.81 -4.53 4.56
CA LEU A 15 2.74 -5.11 5.51
C LEU A 15 2.59 -6.65 5.52
N TRP A 16 3.49 -7.32 6.25
CA TRP A 16 3.54 -8.78 6.32
C TRP A 16 2.28 -9.35 6.97
N GLY A 17 1.58 -10.23 6.24
CA GLY A 17 0.33 -10.85 6.71
C GLY A 17 -0.93 -10.05 6.39
N ASP A 18 -0.82 -8.90 5.72
CA ASP A 18 -1.99 -8.18 5.23
C ASP A 18 -2.70 -8.95 4.12
N SER A 19 -4.01 -8.72 4.02
CA SER A 19 -4.82 -9.34 2.99
C SER A 19 -4.40 -8.87 1.61
N ILE A 20 -4.12 -9.82 0.71
CA ILE A 20 -3.88 -9.55 -0.72
C ILE A 20 -5.08 -8.86 -1.39
N LEU A 21 -6.28 -8.97 -0.79
CA LEU A 21 -7.48 -8.32 -1.29
C LEU A 21 -7.58 -6.85 -0.86
N GLY A 22 -6.85 -6.41 0.16
CA GLY A 22 -6.87 -5.02 0.65
C GLY A 22 -6.65 -3.98 -0.47
N PRO A 23 -5.56 -4.10 -1.25
CA PRO A 23 -5.32 -3.25 -2.42
C PRO A 23 -6.43 -3.34 -3.47
N VAL A 24 -6.97 -4.54 -3.72
CA VAL A 24 -8.06 -4.74 -4.69
C VAL A 24 -9.32 -3.99 -4.28
N ARG A 25 -9.65 -3.98 -2.98
CA ARG A 25 -10.78 -3.24 -2.44
C ARG A 25 -10.55 -1.73 -2.50
N LEU A 26 -9.33 -1.26 -2.23
CA LEU A 26 -8.93 0.13 -2.47
C LEU A 26 -8.95 0.55 -3.94
N VAL A 27 -9.05 -0.40 -4.89
CA VAL A 27 -9.24 -0.14 -6.33
C VAL A 27 -10.69 -0.36 -6.78
N ARG A 28 -11.54 -1.04 -6.01
CA ARG A 28 -12.90 -1.40 -6.45
C ARG A 28 -14.02 -0.78 -5.63
N GLU A 29 -13.72 -0.36 -4.40
CA GLU A 29 -14.73 0.09 -3.43
C GLU A 29 -14.55 1.56 -3.06
N GLY A 30 -15.64 2.33 -3.11
CA GLY A 30 -15.71 3.71 -2.62
C GLY A 30 -15.28 4.81 -3.62
N PRO A 31 -15.70 6.07 -3.37
CA PRO A 31 -15.30 7.23 -4.16
C PRO A 31 -13.86 7.62 -3.83
N ARG A 32 -13.00 7.67 -4.86
CA ARG A 32 -11.58 7.99 -4.72
C ARG A 32 -11.17 8.84 -5.91
N HIS A 33 -10.40 9.89 -5.64
CA HIS A 33 -9.83 10.73 -6.68
C HIS A 33 -8.38 10.31 -6.97
N TYR A 34 -7.66 9.89 -5.94
CA TYR A 34 -6.27 9.44 -6.04
C TYR A 34 -6.08 8.15 -5.25
N LEU A 35 -5.23 7.27 -5.78
CA LEU A 35 -4.76 6.06 -5.11
C LEU A 35 -3.24 6.09 -5.06
N THR A 36 -2.71 5.87 -3.87
CA THR A 36 -1.28 5.67 -3.61
C THR A 36 -1.07 4.27 -3.07
N LEU A 37 0.04 3.63 -3.46
CA LEU A 37 0.40 2.28 -3.04
C LEU A 37 1.82 2.33 -2.51
N ASP A 38 1.97 2.04 -1.22
CA ASP A 38 3.24 1.87 -0.56
C ASP A 38 3.47 0.38 -0.36
N TYR A 39 4.15 -0.21 -1.35
CA TYR A 39 4.55 -1.61 -1.29
C TYR A 39 6.03 -1.61 -0.93
N LEU A 40 6.33 -1.76 0.36
CA LEU A 40 7.68 -2.05 0.81
C LEU A 40 8.01 -3.48 0.38
N ALA A 41 8.32 -3.64 -0.90
CA ALA A 41 8.76 -4.90 -1.46
C ALA A 41 10.00 -5.33 -0.69
N GLU A 42 9.85 -6.40 0.07
CA GLU A 42 10.76 -7.45 0.57
C GLU A 42 12.30 -7.41 0.36
N ALA A 43 12.88 -6.44 -0.33
CA ALA A 43 14.31 -6.28 -0.54
C ALA A 43 15.07 -6.14 0.78
N MET A 44 14.52 -5.44 1.79
CA MET A 44 15.17 -5.28 3.10
C MET A 44 15.32 -6.60 3.83
N ARG A 45 14.29 -7.46 3.80
CA ARG A 45 14.36 -8.78 4.44
C ARG A 45 15.23 -9.75 3.64
N LEU A 46 15.24 -9.68 2.30
CA LEU A 46 16.19 -10.44 1.48
C LEU A 46 17.63 -10.06 1.81
N VAL A 47 17.96 -8.76 1.85
CA VAL A 47 19.31 -8.28 2.19
C VAL A 47 19.69 -8.72 3.61
N SER A 48 18.81 -8.51 4.61
CA SER A 48 19.07 -8.95 5.98
C SER A 48 19.24 -10.46 6.09
N PHE A 49 18.36 -11.25 5.47
CA PHE A 49 18.47 -12.71 5.46
C PHE A 49 19.76 -13.21 4.79
N LEU A 50 20.18 -12.58 3.68
CA LEU A 50 21.46 -12.89 3.04
C LEU A 50 22.65 -12.50 3.94
N THR A 51 22.58 -11.37 4.64
CA THR A 51 23.62 -10.97 5.60
C THR A 51 23.73 -11.88 6.83
N GLN A 52 22.66 -12.63 7.16
CA GLN A 52 22.61 -13.53 8.32
C GLN A 52 22.98 -14.98 7.98
N LYS A 53 23.06 -15.34 6.69
CA LYS A 53 23.47 -16.69 6.24
C LYS A 53 24.97 -16.83 5.95
N GLU A 54 25.71 -15.74 5.99
CA GLU A 54 27.16 -15.71 5.84
C GLU A 54 27.91 -15.66 7.21
N LEU A 55 27.19 -15.90 8.31
CA LEU A 55 27.73 -16.01 9.68
C LEU A 55 27.48 -17.39 10.27
#